data_AF-Q10WF8-F1
#
_entry.id   AF-Q10WF8-F1
#
_cell.length_a   1.000
_cell.length_b   1.000
_cell.length_c   1.000
_cell.angle_alpha   90.00
_cell.angle_beta   90.00
_cell.angle_gamma   90.00
#
_symmetry.space_group_name_H-M   'P 1'
#
loop_
_entity.id
_entity.type
_entity.pdbx_description
1 polymer ?
#
loop_
_entity_poly.entity_id
_entity_poly.type
_entity_poly.pdbx_seq_one_letter_code
_entity_poly.pdbx_strand_id
1 'polypeptide(L)'
;MRKLLGLTFLTVAISGFSTVKFPLGLNSSMSFFSLVNAAEKDDKIQTKYLPNNQDNNKIKFGGKKLINPIVPISEKPLNLHYLKFDNMTLKSLDLFGNAFLKLSILSKQNIFKELPVGPSQPPTRPLIDVRLNKGSQKKEINKLPASNIQEDPKFKLVMEYAIKQNLAQLSMAEIMQAIAAYFIDTPYKAGLLDQSNKESLIITLDGFDCVLFVETVLAMARGIAMEDYSYLTFINHIKNQRYWKGKMDGYCSRLHYFSEWIADNQRRENVIDIAIKLGGKMVNKQLFFMSKNRLKYPQIARNEVNYQCIVSMENSISKLKINYIPYYRISSIYSQLKPGDIVAVATEINGLDVTHTGLVYRNSDGNIGFIHASPAGKVTVAYDLERYIWNVESAIGILVARPVDPRFELQHYN
;
A
#
# COMPACT_ATOMS: atom_id res chain seq x y z
N MET A 1 22.23 71.21 -2.43
CA MET A 1 21.94 69.92 -3.09
C MET A 1 20.57 69.45 -2.60
N ARG A 2 19.53 69.59 -3.45
CA ARG A 2 18.09 69.37 -3.20
C ARG A 2 17.72 67.93 -3.58
N LYS A 3 17.03 67.18 -2.70
CA LYS A 3 15.58 66.90 -2.63
C LYS A 3 14.95 66.18 -3.83
N LEU A 4 14.37 65.01 -3.54
CA LEU A 4 13.03 64.47 -3.90
C LEU A 4 12.41 64.85 -5.27
N LEU A 5 12.04 63.83 -6.07
CA LEU A 5 10.90 63.73 -7.02
C LEU A 5 10.90 62.25 -7.50
N GLY A 6 9.85 61.43 -7.52
CA GLY A 6 8.42 61.68 -7.66
C GLY A 6 8.02 61.50 -9.14
N LEU A 7 7.59 60.31 -9.57
CA LEU A 7 6.89 60.07 -10.86
C LEU A 7 6.03 58.79 -10.73
N THR A 8 4.72 58.93 -10.48
CA THR A 8 3.60 58.75 -11.44
C THR A 8 3.42 57.32 -11.98
N PHE A 9 2.40 56.62 -11.46
CA PHE A 9 1.77 55.49 -12.13
C PHE A 9 0.94 56.01 -13.31
N LEU A 10 1.28 55.57 -14.51
CA LEU A 10 0.49 55.75 -15.72
C LEU A 10 -0.39 54.51 -15.90
N THR A 11 -1.70 54.67 -15.79
CA THR A 11 -2.67 53.71 -16.31
C THR A 11 -2.63 53.72 -17.82
N VAL A 12 -2.29 52.59 -18.43
CA VAL A 12 -2.54 52.31 -19.85
C VAL A 12 -3.31 50.99 -19.90
N ALA A 13 -4.58 51.10 -20.30
CA ALA A 13 -5.37 49.98 -20.75
C ALA A 13 -4.91 49.61 -22.17
N ILE A 14 -4.46 48.36 -22.37
CA ILE A 14 -4.39 47.74 -23.68
C ILE A 14 -5.17 46.43 -23.62
N SER A 15 -6.23 46.41 -24.41
CA SER A 15 -7.00 45.25 -24.83
C SER A 15 -6.09 44.23 -25.52
N GLY A 16 -6.18 42.97 -25.11
CA GLY A 16 -5.56 41.86 -25.81
C GLY A 16 -6.23 40.54 -25.44
N PHE A 17 -7.14 40.08 -26.31
CA PHE A 17 -7.59 38.70 -26.31
C PHE A 17 -6.38 37.77 -26.48
N SER A 18 -6.19 36.85 -25.53
CA SER A 18 -5.33 35.70 -25.71
C SER A 18 -6.06 34.48 -25.18
N THR A 19 -6.59 33.71 -26.11
CA THR A 19 -7.07 32.35 -25.92
C THR A 19 -5.90 31.49 -25.44
N VAL A 20 -5.85 31.20 -24.14
CA VAL A 20 -4.97 30.14 -23.62
C VAL A 20 -5.65 28.81 -23.90
N LYS A 21 -5.13 28.09 -24.90
CA LYS A 21 -5.39 26.67 -25.09
C LYS A 21 -4.92 25.92 -23.83
N PHE A 22 -5.83 25.29 -23.11
CA PHE A 22 -5.49 24.24 -22.16
C PHE A 22 -4.98 23.02 -22.95
N PRO A 23 -3.76 22.52 -22.71
CA PRO A 23 -3.42 21.19 -23.15
C PRO A 23 -4.17 20.20 -22.26
N LEU A 24 -5.21 19.58 -22.81
CA LEU A 24 -5.72 18.30 -22.31
C LEU A 24 -4.61 17.27 -22.43
N GLY A 25 -4.16 16.73 -21.29
CA GLY A 25 -3.11 15.72 -21.24
C GLY A 25 -2.85 15.21 -19.83
N LEU A 26 -3.90 14.94 -19.04
CA LEU A 26 -3.77 14.26 -17.76
C LEU A 26 -3.78 12.73 -17.99
N ASN A 27 -2.60 12.18 -18.27
CA ASN A 27 -2.33 10.77 -18.03
C ASN A 27 -2.00 10.61 -16.54
N SER A 28 -2.99 10.23 -15.73
CA SER A 28 -2.78 9.81 -14.35
C SER A 28 -3.11 8.32 -14.22
N SER A 29 -2.07 7.49 -14.22
CA SER A 29 -2.16 6.07 -13.87
C SER A 29 -2.16 5.96 -12.34
N MET A 30 -3.32 5.64 -11.77
CA MET A 30 -3.48 5.39 -10.34
C MET A 30 -3.02 3.96 -10.00
N SER A 31 -2.04 3.79 -9.09
CA SER A 31 -1.85 2.54 -8.36
C SER A 31 -1.98 2.75 -6.86
N PHE A 32 -2.41 1.67 -6.20
CA PHE A 32 -2.53 1.36 -4.76
C PHE A 32 -3.17 2.39 -3.81
N PHE A 33 -2.99 3.69 -4.04
CA PHE A 33 -3.85 4.77 -3.53
C PHE A 33 -5.26 4.79 -4.15
N SER A 34 -5.50 3.93 -5.14
CA SER A 34 -6.78 3.77 -5.82
C SER A 34 -7.84 3.00 -4.99
N LEU A 35 -7.48 2.42 -3.84
CA LEU A 35 -8.46 1.80 -2.94
C LEU A 35 -9.11 2.83 -2.00
N VAL A 36 -8.37 3.87 -1.60
CA VAL A 36 -8.83 4.90 -0.66
C VAL A 36 -9.40 6.12 -1.39
N ASN A 37 -8.73 6.64 -2.45
CA ASN A 37 -9.28 7.74 -3.26
C ASN A 37 -10.47 7.31 -4.14
N ALA A 38 -10.70 6.01 -4.26
CA ALA A 38 -11.91 5.41 -4.82
C ALA A 38 -13.17 5.72 -4.01
N ALA A 39 -13.04 5.88 -2.70
CA ALA A 39 -14.12 6.22 -1.78
C ALA A 39 -14.30 7.74 -1.66
N GLU A 40 -13.25 8.53 -1.96
CA GLU A 40 -13.27 10.00 -1.88
C GLU A 40 -13.96 10.73 -3.04
N LYS A 41 -14.60 10.01 -3.96
CA LYS A 41 -15.42 10.61 -5.04
C LYS A 41 -16.93 10.59 -4.78
N ASP A 42 -17.35 10.15 -3.59
CA ASP A 42 -18.59 10.63 -3.00
C ASP A 42 -18.24 11.92 -2.24
N ASP A 43 -18.95 13.03 -2.48
CA ASP A 43 -18.76 14.37 -1.87
C ASP A 43 -18.87 14.41 -0.32
N LYS A 44 -18.75 13.26 0.37
CA LYS A 44 -18.85 13.09 1.82
C LYS A 44 -17.67 12.34 2.48
N ILE A 45 -16.68 11.87 1.73
CA ILE A 45 -15.55 11.11 2.31
C ILE A 45 -14.24 11.81 1.96
N GLN A 46 -13.65 12.52 2.93
CA GLN A 46 -12.26 12.97 2.88
C GLN A 46 -11.52 12.22 4.00
N THR A 47 -10.60 11.32 3.63
CA THR A 47 -9.75 10.65 4.61
C THR A 47 -8.76 11.67 5.19
N LYS A 48 -9.02 12.14 6.41
CA LYS A 48 -8.08 12.98 7.14
C LYS A 48 -6.93 12.13 7.68
N TYR A 49 -5.91 11.90 6.87
CA TYR A 49 -4.60 11.53 7.38
C TYR A 49 -4.04 12.74 8.15
N LEU A 50 -4.21 12.73 9.46
CA LEU A 50 -3.67 13.78 10.33
C LEU A 50 -2.14 13.67 10.34
N PRO A 51 -1.39 14.69 9.89
CA PRO A 51 0.04 14.73 10.11
C PRO A 51 0.28 14.75 11.62
N ASN A 52 0.99 13.75 12.14
CA ASN A 52 1.33 13.67 13.55
C ASN A 52 2.44 14.68 13.86
N ASN A 53 2.08 15.96 13.95
CA ASN A 53 3.00 17.08 14.15
C ASN A 53 3.26 17.41 15.63
N GLN A 54 2.73 16.64 16.59
CA GLN A 54 2.80 17.02 18.00
C GLN A 54 3.84 16.29 18.87
N ASP A 55 4.52 15.25 18.41
CA ASP A 55 5.44 14.49 19.31
C ASP A 55 6.93 14.57 18.96
N ASN A 56 7.33 15.32 17.92
CA ASN A 56 8.75 15.45 17.54
C ASN A 56 9.55 16.48 18.38
N ASN A 57 8.94 17.11 19.39
CA ASN A 57 9.57 18.15 20.22
C ASN A 57 9.87 17.68 21.65
N LYS A 58 10.48 16.51 21.84
CA LYS A 58 11.18 16.17 23.09
C LYS A 58 12.44 15.34 22.85
N ILE A 59 13.36 15.84 22.02
CA ILE A 59 14.78 15.46 22.10
C ILE A 59 15.63 16.73 21.95
N LYS A 60 15.82 17.48 23.04
CA LYS A 60 17.00 18.35 23.24
C LYS A 60 17.33 18.45 24.74
N PHE A 61 18.53 18.00 25.10
CA PHE A 61 19.21 18.34 26.35
C PHE A 61 19.80 19.76 26.26
N GLY A 62 19.81 20.50 27.37
CA GLY A 62 20.57 21.75 27.53
C GLY A 62 19.79 22.84 28.26
N GLY A 63 20.07 23.05 29.55
CA GLY A 63 19.25 23.86 30.45
C GLY A 63 19.44 25.38 30.43
N LYS A 64 18.43 26.09 30.94
CA LYS A 64 18.52 27.13 31.98
C LYS A 64 17.12 27.62 32.38
N LYS A 65 16.93 27.79 33.69
CA LYS A 65 15.79 28.40 34.39
C LYS A 65 15.41 29.78 33.82
N LEU A 66 14.11 30.09 33.81
CA LEU A 66 13.54 31.34 34.31
C LEU A 66 12.01 31.20 34.51
N ILE A 67 11.48 32.10 35.34
CA ILE A 67 10.28 31.98 36.18
C ILE A 67 9.09 32.72 35.53
N ASN A 68 7.89 32.12 35.59
CA ASN A 68 6.47 32.59 35.67
C ASN A 68 6.06 34.07 35.34
N PRO A 69 4.76 34.39 35.05
CA PRO A 69 3.53 33.67 35.44
C PRO A 69 2.37 33.55 34.41
N ILE A 70 1.38 32.77 34.84
CA ILE A 70 0.05 32.49 34.29
C ILE A 70 -0.90 33.68 34.49
N VAL A 71 -1.77 33.97 33.51
CA VAL A 71 -3.10 34.61 33.71
C VAL A 71 -4.12 34.01 32.72
N PRO A 72 -5.36 33.67 33.15
CA PRO A 72 -6.38 32.98 32.33
C PRO A 72 -7.55 33.90 31.91
N ILE A 73 -8.11 33.75 30.70
CA ILE A 73 -9.41 34.36 30.28
C ILE A 73 -10.06 33.47 29.20
N SER A 74 -11.07 32.68 29.55
CA SER A 74 -12.54 32.90 29.40
C SER A 74 -13.13 32.46 28.04
N GLU A 75 -14.02 31.47 28.12
CA GLU A 75 -14.93 31.01 27.08
C GLU A 75 -16.03 32.05 26.79
N LYS A 76 -16.47 32.13 25.52
CA LYS A 76 -17.88 32.24 25.10
C LYS A 76 -18.04 32.00 23.58
N PRO A 77 -19.23 31.52 23.13
CA PRO A 77 -19.40 30.75 21.90
C PRO A 77 -19.73 31.62 20.67
N LEU A 78 -19.34 31.15 19.48
CA LEU A 78 -19.71 31.76 18.21
C LEU A 78 -21.05 31.21 17.70
N ASN A 79 -21.94 32.14 17.36
CA ASN A 79 -23.30 31.92 16.87
C ASN A 79 -23.37 31.15 15.54
N LEU A 80 -24.35 30.25 15.48
CA LEU A 80 -24.77 29.47 14.32
C LEU A 80 -25.77 30.31 13.48
N HIS A 81 -25.42 30.69 12.25
CA HIS A 81 -26.38 31.25 11.30
C HIS A 81 -26.86 30.17 10.34
N TYR A 82 -28.16 29.89 10.38
CA TYR A 82 -28.92 29.11 9.40
C TYR A 82 -29.04 29.90 8.09
N LEU A 83 -28.70 29.28 6.96
CA LEU A 83 -29.13 29.72 5.63
C LEU A 83 -29.98 28.62 5.01
N LYS A 84 -31.24 29.00 4.74
CA LYS A 84 -32.31 28.20 4.14
C LYS A 84 -32.39 28.60 2.67
N PHE A 85 -32.43 27.63 1.75
CA PHE A 85 -32.83 27.88 0.37
C PHE A 85 -34.06 27.03 0.05
N ASP A 86 -35.17 27.71 -0.20
CA ASP A 86 -36.43 27.14 -0.68
C ASP A 86 -36.40 27.01 -2.21
N ASN A 87 -36.95 25.89 -2.70
CA ASN A 87 -37.53 25.63 -4.02
C ASN A 87 -36.80 26.08 -5.31
N MET A 88 -36.25 25.10 -6.04
CA MET A 88 -36.25 25.17 -7.51
C MET A 88 -36.39 23.78 -8.15
N THR A 89 -37.48 23.62 -8.89
CA THR A 89 -37.86 22.44 -9.68
C THR A 89 -37.18 22.52 -11.05
N LEU A 90 -36.49 21.48 -11.50
CA LEU A 90 -36.03 21.38 -12.89
C LEU A 90 -36.85 20.31 -13.64
N LYS A 91 -37.67 20.77 -14.58
CA LYS A 91 -38.37 19.97 -15.59
C LYS A 91 -37.43 19.67 -16.76
N SER A 92 -37.63 18.50 -17.33
CA SER A 92 -37.09 17.94 -18.58
C SER A 92 -37.18 18.90 -19.77
N LEU A 93 -36.18 18.83 -20.66
CA LEU A 93 -36.31 19.26 -22.05
C LEU A 93 -35.82 18.14 -22.97
N ASP A 94 -36.79 17.42 -23.54
CA ASP A 94 -36.63 16.65 -24.78
C ASP A 94 -36.55 17.62 -25.95
N LEU A 95 -35.60 17.40 -26.86
CA LEU A 95 -35.63 17.93 -28.22
C LEU A 95 -35.39 16.77 -29.18
N PHE A 96 -36.48 16.32 -29.81
CA PHE A 96 -36.49 15.47 -31.00
C PHE A 96 -35.85 16.20 -32.19
N GLY A 97 -35.15 15.45 -33.06
CA GLY A 97 -34.72 15.95 -34.37
C GLY A 97 -33.98 14.90 -35.21
N ASN A 98 -34.75 14.11 -35.96
CA ASN A 98 -34.35 13.03 -36.87
C ASN A 98 -33.34 13.42 -37.98
N ALA A 99 -32.47 12.47 -38.40
CA ALA A 99 -32.23 12.13 -39.82
C ALA A 99 -31.32 10.88 -40.02
N PHE A 100 -31.98 9.76 -40.29
CA PHE A 100 -31.70 8.65 -41.24
C PHE A 100 -30.30 8.42 -41.91
N LEU A 101 -29.93 7.12 -41.87
CA LEU A 101 -29.33 6.23 -42.90
C LEU A 101 -27.98 6.56 -43.57
N LYS A 102 -26.97 5.70 -43.31
CA LYS A 102 -26.53 4.73 -44.34
C LYS A 102 -25.77 3.54 -43.76
N LEU A 103 -26.33 2.36 -44.02
CA LEU A 103 -25.70 1.05 -43.95
C LEU A 103 -24.68 0.94 -45.10
N SER A 104 -23.45 0.49 -44.82
CA SER A 104 -22.64 -0.20 -45.83
C SER A 104 -21.99 -1.42 -45.20
N ILE A 105 -22.41 -2.58 -45.71
CA ILE A 105 -21.95 -3.91 -45.36
C ILE A 105 -20.87 -4.30 -46.38
N LEU A 106 -19.70 -4.65 -45.84
CA LEU A 106 -18.67 -5.59 -46.31
C LEU A 106 -18.01 -5.39 -47.69
N SER A 107 -16.68 -5.23 -47.65
CA SER A 107 -15.81 -6.18 -48.36
C SER A 107 -14.77 -6.76 -47.40
N LYS A 108 -14.71 -8.10 -47.36
CA LYS A 108 -13.73 -8.90 -46.64
C LYS A 108 -12.47 -8.99 -47.47
N GLN A 109 -11.30 -8.73 -46.87
CA GLN A 109 -10.06 -9.43 -47.22
C GLN A 109 -9.08 -9.41 -46.04
N ASN A 110 -9.05 -10.55 -45.34
CA ASN A 110 -8.01 -11.20 -44.56
C ASN A 110 -6.71 -10.42 -44.28
N ILE A 111 -6.47 -10.09 -43.00
CA ILE A 111 -5.25 -10.46 -42.26
C ILE A 111 -5.65 -10.73 -40.79
N PHE A 112 -6.14 -11.93 -40.50
CA PHE A 112 -6.17 -12.43 -39.12
C PHE A 112 -4.75 -12.89 -38.77
N LYS A 113 -4.01 -12.09 -38.00
CA LYS A 113 -2.97 -12.64 -37.13
C LYS A 113 -3.69 -13.15 -35.90
N GLU A 114 -3.80 -14.47 -35.77
CA GLU A 114 -4.24 -15.10 -34.53
C GLU A 114 -3.33 -14.58 -33.39
N LEU A 115 -3.94 -13.81 -32.49
CA LEU A 115 -3.35 -13.51 -31.19
C LEU A 115 -3.33 -14.83 -30.40
N PRO A 116 -2.24 -15.14 -29.68
CA PRO A 116 -2.18 -16.38 -28.90
C PRO A 116 -3.35 -16.42 -27.92
N VAL A 117 -4.19 -17.44 -28.09
CA VAL A 117 -5.27 -17.80 -27.17
C VAL A 117 -4.59 -18.19 -25.86
N GLY A 118 -4.64 -17.29 -24.87
CA GLY A 118 -4.30 -17.63 -23.49
C GLY A 118 -5.18 -18.77 -22.99
N PRO A 119 -4.76 -19.51 -21.95
CA PRO A 119 -5.46 -20.71 -21.50
C PRO A 119 -6.96 -20.43 -21.29
N SER A 120 -7.79 -21.33 -21.80
CA SER A 120 -9.24 -21.20 -21.95
C SER A 120 -10.05 -21.14 -20.65
N GLN A 121 -9.40 -21.16 -19.48
CA GLN A 121 -9.96 -20.77 -18.19
C GLN A 121 -8.84 -20.19 -17.31
N PRO A 122 -9.07 -19.07 -16.59
CA PRO A 122 -8.11 -18.60 -15.60
C PRO A 122 -7.95 -19.70 -14.54
N PRO A 123 -6.72 -20.02 -14.10
CA PRO A 123 -6.51 -21.04 -13.09
C PRO A 123 -7.33 -20.67 -11.85
N THR A 124 -8.34 -21.48 -11.53
CA THR A 124 -9.04 -21.37 -10.26
C THR A 124 -8.01 -21.63 -9.18
N ARG A 125 -7.79 -20.66 -8.27
CA ARG A 125 -6.90 -20.87 -7.12
C ARG A 125 -7.59 -21.91 -6.25
N PRO A 126 -7.12 -23.16 -6.18
CA PRO A 126 -7.80 -24.17 -5.38
C PRO A 126 -7.72 -23.74 -3.92
N LEU A 127 -8.87 -23.78 -3.23
CA LEU A 127 -8.86 -23.79 -1.77
C LEU A 127 -8.19 -25.09 -1.34
N ILE A 128 -7.00 -24.98 -0.79
CA ILE A 128 -6.47 -26.05 0.04
C ILE A 128 -6.73 -25.56 1.45
N ASP A 129 -7.81 -26.09 2.04
CA ASP A 129 -8.09 -26.01 3.47
C ASP A 129 -6.81 -26.41 4.23
N VAL A 130 -6.50 -25.73 5.33
CA VAL A 130 -5.30 -26.02 6.13
C VAL A 130 -5.51 -27.35 6.86
N ARG A 131 -5.42 -28.44 6.10
CA ARG A 131 -5.10 -29.78 6.57
C ARG A 131 -3.97 -30.27 5.69
N LEU A 132 -2.81 -30.34 6.34
CA LEU A 132 -1.52 -30.83 5.86
C LEU A 132 -1.70 -31.93 4.80
N ASN A 133 -1.51 -31.58 3.53
CA ASN A 133 -1.18 -32.57 2.51
C ASN A 133 0.34 -32.56 2.32
N LYS A 134 0.96 -33.58 2.91
CA LYS A 134 2.36 -33.95 2.75
C LYS A 134 2.69 -34.13 1.28
N GLY A 135 3.73 -33.44 0.84
CA GLY A 135 4.35 -33.64 -0.46
C GLY A 135 5.69 -32.93 -0.47
N SER A 136 6.76 -33.68 -0.26
CA SER A 136 8.14 -33.21 -0.28
C SER A 136 8.48 -32.70 -1.68
N GLN A 137 8.25 -31.41 -1.94
CA GLN A 137 8.75 -30.77 -3.16
C GLN A 137 10.16 -30.26 -2.92
N LYS A 138 11.13 -30.95 -3.52
CA LYS A 138 12.51 -30.51 -3.66
C LYS A 138 12.51 -29.10 -4.28
N LYS A 139 13.09 -28.12 -3.59
CA LYS A 139 13.27 -26.74 -4.09
C LYS A 139 14.16 -26.77 -5.34
N GLU A 140 13.56 -26.78 -6.52
CA GLU A 140 14.24 -26.34 -7.74
C GLU A 140 14.27 -24.82 -7.74
N ILE A 141 15.43 -24.26 -7.35
CA ILE A 141 15.76 -22.87 -7.60
C ILE A 141 16.08 -22.79 -9.08
N ASN A 142 15.09 -22.42 -9.90
CA ASN A 142 15.35 -22.01 -11.27
C ASN A 142 16.27 -20.78 -11.23
N LYS A 143 17.57 -21.01 -11.47
CA LYS A 143 18.56 -19.95 -11.72
C LYS A 143 18.06 -19.13 -12.90
N LEU A 144 17.60 -17.91 -12.62
CA LEU A 144 17.48 -16.88 -13.64
C LEU A 144 18.89 -16.65 -14.24
N PRO A 145 19.03 -16.55 -15.57
CA PRO A 145 20.32 -16.22 -16.17
C PRO A 145 20.78 -14.86 -15.66
N ALA A 146 22.01 -14.82 -15.13
CA ALA A 146 22.61 -13.67 -14.45
C ALA A 146 23.06 -12.53 -15.39
N SER A 147 22.43 -12.34 -16.55
CA SER A 147 22.82 -11.31 -17.52
C SER A 147 21.88 -10.11 -17.48
N ASN A 148 22.43 -8.97 -17.06
CA ASN A 148 21.89 -7.59 -17.12
C ASN A 148 20.82 -7.18 -16.09
N ILE A 149 20.93 -7.62 -14.84
CA ILE A 149 20.21 -6.97 -13.75
C ILE A 149 21.05 -5.80 -13.25
N GLN A 150 20.65 -4.56 -13.55
CA GLN A 150 21.28 -3.37 -12.98
C GLN A 150 20.91 -3.26 -11.50
N GLU A 151 21.92 -3.28 -10.64
CA GLU A 151 21.77 -3.10 -9.19
C GLU A 151 21.40 -1.66 -8.86
N ASP A 152 20.40 -1.49 -7.98
CA ASP A 152 20.07 -0.19 -7.40
C ASP A 152 21.23 0.25 -6.49
N PRO A 153 21.90 1.39 -6.73
CA PRO A 153 23.04 1.82 -5.91
C PRO A 153 22.72 1.94 -4.41
N LYS A 154 21.45 2.20 -4.05
CA LYS A 154 21.02 2.26 -2.65
C LYS A 154 21.00 0.90 -1.98
N PHE A 155 20.84 -0.18 -2.73
CA PHE A 155 20.86 -1.55 -2.19
C PHE A 155 22.21 -1.82 -1.51
N LYS A 156 23.30 -1.51 -2.21
CA LYS A 156 24.66 -1.65 -1.68
C LYS A 156 24.85 -0.88 -0.37
N LEU A 157 24.36 0.37 -0.29
CA LEU A 157 24.45 1.19 0.91
C LEU A 157 23.70 0.57 2.11
N VAL A 158 22.55 -0.07 1.87
CA VAL A 158 21.79 -0.76 2.91
C VAL A 158 22.54 -2.00 3.39
N MET A 159 23.14 -2.77 2.48
CA MET A 159 23.91 -3.96 2.83
C MET A 159 25.21 -3.60 3.59
N GLU A 160 25.91 -2.56 3.17
CA GLU A 160 27.08 -2.03 3.88
C GLU A 160 26.73 -1.57 5.31
N TYR A 161 25.58 -0.91 5.47
CA TYR A 161 25.03 -0.59 6.80
C TYR A 161 24.76 -1.86 7.62
N ALA A 162 24.11 -2.87 7.02
CA ALA A 162 23.78 -4.11 7.71
C ALA A 162 25.02 -4.86 8.21
N ILE A 163 26.07 -4.94 7.37
CA ILE A 163 27.36 -5.55 7.72
C ILE A 163 28.04 -4.75 8.84
N LYS A 164 28.10 -3.41 8.72
CA LYS A 164 28.74 -2.55 9.73
C LYS A 164 28.06 -2.65 11.10
N GLN A 165 26.74 -2.84 11.13
CA GLN A 165 25.98 -3.01 12.37
C GLN A 165 25.92 -4.48 12.87
N ASN A 166 26.59 -5.42 12.17
CA ASN A 166 26.55 -6.85 12.47
C ASN A 166 25.12 -7.41 12.56
N LEU A 167 24.20 -6.93 11.71
CA LEU A 167 22.78 -7.27 11.81
C LEU A 167 22.52 -8.78 11.68
N ALA A 168 23.32 -9.50 10.89
CA ALA A 168 23.19 -10.96 10.74
C ALA A 168 23.29 -11.75 12.06
N GLN A 169 23.92 -11.17 13.09
CA GLN A 169 24.04 -11.79 14.42
C GLN A 169 22.84 -11.52 15.33
N LEU A 170 21.93 -10.64 14.92
CA LEU A 170 20.74 -10.28 15.68
C LEU A 170 19.57 -11.22 15.38
N SER A 171 18.50 -11.14 16.18
CA SER A 171 17.26 -11.85 15.90
C SER A 171 16.56 -11.27 14.65
N MET A 172 15.71 -12.08 13.99
CA MET A 172 14.93 -11.60 12.83
C MET A 172 14.12 -10.32 13.14
N ALA A 173 13.61 -10.19 14.36
CA ALA A 173 12.86 -9.00 14.79
C ALA A 173 13.74 -7.74 14.79
N GLU A 174 14.96 -7.84 15.30
CA GLU A 174 15.92 -6.74 15.35
C GLU A 174 16.43 -6.37 13.95
N ILE A 175 16.67 -7.36 13.08
CA ILE A 175 17.04 -7.11 11.67
C ILE A 175 15.92 -6.33 10.97
N MET A 176 14.66 -6.80 11.09
CA MET A 176 13.51 -6.12 10.50
C MET A 176 13.37 -4.68 10.99
N GLN A 177 13.52 -4.43 12.29
CA GLN A 177 13.43 -3.07 12.85
C GLN A 177 14.57 -2.18 12.34
N ALA A 178 15.80 -2.67 12.32
CA ALA A 178 16.96 -1.91 11.85
C ALA A 178 16.83 -1.51 10.38
N ILE A 179 16.42 -2.44 9.51
CA ILE A 179 16.23 -2.17 8.09
C ILE A 179 15.02 -1.26 7.85
N ALA A 180 13.91 -1.44 8.57
CA ALA A 180 12.80 -0.51 8.50
C ALA A 180 13.21 0.91 8.90
N ALA A 181 13.99 1.05 9.97
CA ALA A 181 14.48 2.34 10.46
C ALA A 181 15.44 3.02 9.48
N TYR A 182 16.24 2.26 8.74
CA TYR A 182 17.13 2.78 7.69
C TYR A 182 16.37 3.58 6.62
N PHE A 183 15.13 3.18 6.32
CA PHE A 183 14.31 3.83 5.31
C PHE A 183 13.45 4.98 5.83
N ILE A 184 13.54 5.36 7.11
CA ILE A 184 12.87 6.58 7.61
C ILE A 184 13.23 7.77 6.70
N ASP A 185 12.24 8.61 6.44
CA ASP A 185 12.29 9.74 5.49
C ASP A 185 12.33 9.40 4.00
N THR A 186 12.35 8.12 3.61
CA THR A 186 12.21 7.73 2.20
C THR A 186 10.83 8.14 1.66
N PRO A 187 10.73 8.79 0.49
CA PRO A 187 9.46 9.32 -0.01
C PRO A 187 8.38 8.25 -0.23
N TYR A 188 7.13 8.64 -0.01
CA TYR A 188 5.97 7.85 -0.39
C TYR A 188 5.74 7.97 -1.90
N LYS A 189 5.56 6.84 -2.58
CA LYS A 189 5.26 6.78 -4.01
C LYS A 189 4.22 5.71 -4.30
N ALA A 190 3.01 6.16 -4.61
CA ALA A 190 1.97 5.34 -5.23
C ALA A 190 2.26 5.14 -6.72
N GLY A 191 1.50 4.30 -7.40
CA GLY A 191 1.59 4.16 -8.85
C GLY A 191 2.64 3.17 -9.34
N LEU A 192 3.53 2.68 -8.48
CA LEU A 192 4.82 2.13 -8.93
C LEU A 192 4.71 0.83 -9.71
N LEU A 193 3.76 -0.04 -9.38
CA LEU A 193 3.65 -1.38 -9.97
C LEU A 193 2.76 -1.46 -11.23
N ASP A 194 2.03 -0.39 -11.56
CA ASP A 194 1.03 -0.39 -12.65
C ASP A 194 1.42 0.54 -13.82
N GLN A 195 2.72 0.79 -13.99
CA GLN A 195 3.26 1.71 -15.00
C GLN A 195 3.26 1.14 -16.44
N SER A 196 3.13 -0.18 -16.59
CA SER A 196 3.17 -0.89 -17.88
C SER A 196 1.96 -1.81 -18.02
N ASN A 197 1.50 -2.05 -19.26
CA ASN A 197 0.40 -2.98 -19.56
C ASN A 197 0.79 -4.46 -19.42
N LYS A 198 2.08 -4.76 -19.20
CA LYS A 198 2.60 -6.10 -18.96
C LYS A 198 3.14 -6.15 -17.53
N GLU A 199 2.70 -7.14 -16.77
CA GLU A 199 3.25 -7.41 -15.44
C GLU A 199 4.75 -7.67 -15.53
N SER A 200 5.52 -6.89 -14.79
CA SER A 200 6.95 -7.01 -14.64
C SER A 200 7.32 -6.79 -13.18
N LEU A 201 8.45 -7.36 -12.77
CA LEU A 201 8.98 -7.15 -11.43
C LEU A 201 9.61 -5.76 -11.36
N ILE A 202 8.90 -4.82 -10.74
CA ILE A 202 9.38 -3.46 -10.48
C ILE A 202 9.94 -3.38 -9.06
N ILE A 203 11.19 -2.94 -8.92
CA ILE A 203 11.90 -2.78 -7.66
C ILE A 203 12.51 -1.38 -7.65
N THR A 204 12.35 -0.64 -6.56
CA THR A 204 12.91 0.69 -6.37
C THR A 204 13.18 0.94 -4.90
N LEU A 205 14.27 1.65 -4.60
CA LEU A 205 14.59 2.15 -3.26
C LEU A 205 14.51 3.70 -3.19
N ASP A 206 13.89 4.33 -4.19
CA ASP A 206 13.66 5.79 -4.26
C ASP A 206 12.33 6.24 -3.67
N GLY A 207 11.50 5.29 -3.27
CA GLY A 207 10.22 5.56 -2.66
C GLY A 207 9.36 4.31 -2.63
N PHE A 208 8.42 4.28 -1.69
CA PHE A 208 7.59 3.12 -1.46
C PHE A 208 6.13 3.52 -1.31
N ASP A 209 5.21 2.66 -1.74
CA ASP A 209 3.92 2.58 -1.07
C ASP A 209 4.04 1.68 0.18
N CYS A 210 2.93 1.50 0.90
CA CYS A 210 2.94 0.72 2.14
C CYS A 210 3.31 -0.75 1.93
N VAL A 211 2.89 -1.37 0.83
CA VAL A 211 3.19 -2.78 0.53
C VAL A 211 4.65 -2.94 0.10
N LEU A 212 5.13 -2.07 -0.81
CA LEU A 212 6.51 -2.11 -1.27
C LEU A 212 7.51 -1.91 -0.15
N PHE A 213 7.18 -1.08 0.84
CA PHE A 213 8.00 -0.91 2.04
C PHE A 213 8.12 -2.22 2.84
N VAL A 214 6.99 -2.87 3.14
CA VAL A 214 6.98 -4.14 3.88
C VAL A 214 7.74 -5.24 3.12
N GLU A 215 7.48 -5.39 1.81
CA GLU A 215 8.16 -6.40 0.98
C GLU A 215 9.67 -6.14 0.90
N THR A 216 10.09 -4.88 0.76
CA THR A 216 11.51 -4.50 0.71
C THR A 216 12.22 -4.84 2.01
N VAL A 217 11.66 -4.44 3.15
CA VAL A 217 12.25 -4.72 4.46
C VAL A 217 12.32 -6.22 4.70
N LEU A 218 11.25 -6.97 4.42
CA LEU A 218 11.23 -8.42 4.61
C LEU A 218 12.24 -9.14 3.69
N ALA A 219 12.34 -8.74 2.43
CA ALA A 219 13.30 -9.32 1.49
C ALA A 219 14.76 -9.09 1.92
N MET A 220 15.10 -7.86 2.32
CA MET A 220 16.45 -7.54 2.80
C MET A 220 16.78 -8.27 4.10
N ALA A 221 15.86 -8.24 5.07
CA ALA A 221 16.09 -8.89 6.37
C ALA A 221 16.33 -10.39 6.24
N ARG A 222 15.63 -11.08 5.31
CA ARG A 222 15.84 -12.50 5.05
C ARG A 222 17.21 -12.80 4.43
N GLY A 223 17.68 -11.97 3.50
CA GLY A 223 19.03 -12.09 2.94
C GLY A 223 20.11 -11.87 4.01
N ILE A 224 19.96 -10.80 4.80
CA ILE A 224 20.89 -10.45 5.90
C ILE A 224 20.96 -11.58 6.94
N ALA A 225 19.82 -12.17 7.33
CA ALA A 225 19.81 -13.27 8.28
C ALA A 225 20.59 -14.50 7.79
N MET A 226 20.70 -14.70 6.48
CA MET A 226 21.47 -15.78 5.86
C MET A 226 22.88 -15.36 5.43
N GLU A 227 23.31 -14.14 5.76
CA GLU A 227 24.56 -13.52 5.28
C GLU A 227 24.68 -13.52 3.74
N ASP A 228 23.55 -13.53 3.02
CA ASP A 228 23.49 -13.38 1.56
C ASP A 228 23.07 -11.95 1.21
N TYR A 229 24.08 -11.12 0.96
CA TYR A 229 23.94 -9.71 0.61
C TYR A 229 23.83 -9.47 -0.90
N SER A 230 23.51 -10.50 -1.71
CA SER A 230 23.45 -10.34 -3.16
C SER A 230 22.16 -9.69 -3.63
N TYR A 231 22.27 -8.82 -4.64
CA TYR A 231 21.10 -8.18 -5.24
C TYR A 231 20.16 -9.21 -5.89
N LEU A 232 20.72 -10.29 -6.45
CA LEU A 232 19.92 -11.38 -7.03
C LEU A 232 19.04 -12.08 -5.97
N THR A 233 19.57 -12.35 -4.77
CA THR A 233 18.78 -12.94 -3.68
C THR A 233 17.68 -11.98 -3.21
N PHE A 234 17.98 -10.68 -3.10
CA PHE A 234 16.96 -9.67 -2.82
C PHE A 234 15.82 -9.68 -3.85
N ILE A 235 16.14 -9.67 -5.15
CA ILE A 235 15.14 -9.76 -6.23
C ILE A 235 14.30 -11.02 -6.12
N ASN A 236 14.94 -12.16 -5.85
CA ASN A 236 14.26 -13.44 -5.71
C ASN A 236 13.31 -13.42 -4.50
N HIS A 237 13.71 -12.79 -3.39
CA HIS A 237 12.82 -12.62 -2.24
C HIS A 237 11.62 -11.73 -2.55
N ILE A 238 11.79 -10.60 -3.24
CA ILE A 238 10.66 -9.75 -3.64
C ILE A 238 9.70 -10.53 -4.54
N LYS A 239 10.21 -11.19 -5.59
CA LYS A 239 9.39 -12.02 -6.49
C LYS A 239 8.66 -13.12 -5.73
N ASN A 240 9.36 -13.77 -4.81
CA ASN A 240 8.81 -14.83 -3.99
C ASN A 240 7.69 -14.30 -3.08
N GLN A 241 7.78 -13.08 -2.55
CA GLN A 241 6.77 -12.52 -1.65
C GLN A 241 5.54 -11.98 -2.39
N ARG A 242 5.76 -11.30 -3.51
CA ARG A 242 4.74 -10.50 -4.23
C ARG A 242 3.78 -11.32 -5.07
N TYR A 243 4.22 -12.46 -5.56
CA TYR A 243 3.47 -13.27 -6.51
C TYR A 243 2.98 -14.57 -5.88
N TRP A 244 1.79 -14.99 -6.28
CA TRP A 244 1.15 -16.23 -5.85
C TRP A 244 2.08 -17.42 -6.10
N LYS A 245 2.29 -18.24 -5.06
CA LYS A 245 3.26 -19.35 -5.06
C LYS A 245 4.70 -18.92 -5.41
N GLY A 246 5.02 -17.63 -5.26
CA GLY A 246 6.29 -17.03 -5.65
C GLY A 246 6.55 -17.00 -7.16
N LYS A 247 5.52 -17.14 -8.00
CA LYS A 247 5.66 -17.22 -9.46
C LYS A 247 4.93 -16.08 -10.15
N MET A 248 5.69 -15.19 -10.78
CA MET A 248 5.17 -14.13 -11.62
C MET A 248 4.65 -14.71 -12.94
N ASP A 249 3.34 -14.67 -13.12
CA ASP A 249 2.58 -15.15 -14.28
C ASP A 249 1.42 -14.19 -14.59
N GLY A 250 1.76 -13.03 -15.15
CA GLY A 250 0.80 -11.96 -15.46
C GLY A 250 0.25 -11.22 -14.25
N TYR A 251 -0.58 -10.20 -14.50
CA TYR A 251 -1.11 -9.28 -13.48
C TYR A 251 -1.85 -10.00 -12.36
N CYS A 252 -2.61 -11.03 -12.73
CA CYS A 252 -3.40 -11.80 -11.80
C CYS A 252 -2.52 -12.62 -10.85
N SER A 253 -1.27 -12.96 -11.19
CA SER A 253 -0.39 -13.68 -10.24
C SER A 253 0.05 -12.81 -9.06
N ARG A 254 -0.04 -11.47 -9.16
CA ARG A 254 0.31 -10.58 -8.05
C ARG A 254 -0.72 -10.70 -6.93
N LEU A 255 -0.25 -10.70 -5.69
CA LEU A 255 -1.08 -10.81 -4.48
C LEU A 255 -1.65 -9.42 -4.14
N HIS A 256 -2.82 -9.09 -4.68
CA HIS A 256 -3.43 -7.76 -4.55
C HIS A 256 -4.19 -7.54 -3.24
N TYR A 257 -4.71 -8.61 -2.63
CA TYR A 257 -5.41 -8.59 -1.34
C TYR A 257 -4.46 -9.04 -0.23
N PHE A 258 -4.29 -8.24 0.82
CA PHE A 258 -3.21 -8.45 1.78
C PHE A 258 -3.45 -9.66 2.69
N SER A 259 -4.70 -10.03 2.94
CA SER A 259 -5.04 -11.28 3.64
C SER A 259 -4.56 -12.50 2.84
N GLU A 260 -4.68 -12.45 1.50
CA GLU A 260 -4.12 -13.48 0.65
C GLU A 260 -2.59 -13.41 0.60
N TRP A 261 -2.01 -12.20 0.58
CA TRP A 261 -0.56 -12.04 0.68
C TRP A 261 0.00 -12.76 1.91
N ILE A 262 -0.62 -12.58 3.09
CA ILE A 262 -0.24 -13.29 4.33
C ILE A 262 -0.43 -14.79 4.16
N ALA A 263 -1.61 -15.24 3.69
CA ALA A 263 -1.92 -16.66 3.56
C ALA A 263 -0.98 -17.39 2.59
N ASP A 264 -0.62 -16.78 1.46
CA ASP A 264 0.31 -17.36 0.49
C ASP A 264 1.74 -17.39 0.98
N ASN A 265 2.20 -16.31 1.61
CA ASN A 265 3.53 -16.25 2.21
C ASN A 265 3.66 -17.20 3.42
N GLN A 266 2.58 -17.43 4.18
CA GLN A 266 2.57 -18.44 5.24
C GLN A 266 2.70 -19.86 4.70
N ARG A 267 1.97 -20.20 3.63
CA ARG A 267 2.09 -21.52 2.96
C ARG A 267 3.50 -21.81 2.46
N ARG A 268 4.33 -20.78 2.30
CA ARG A 268 5.72 -20.86 1.83
C ARG A 268 6.74 -20.46 2.91
N GLU A 269 6.32 -20.41 4.17
CA GLU A 269 7.18 -20.22 5.34
C GLU A 269 8.00 -18.91 5.29
N ASN A 270 7.44 -17.87 4.70
CA ASN A 270 8.02 -16.53 4.76
C ASN A 270 7.56 -15.75 5.99
N VAL A 271 6.30 -15.95 6.39
CA VAL A 271 5.66 -15.32 7.55
C VAL A 271 4.74 -16.33 8.24
N ILE A 272 4.32 -16.05 9.47
CA ILE A 272 3.27 -16.79 10.17
C ILE A 272 2.21 -15.79 10.60
N ASP A 273 0.95 -16.03 10.24
CA ASP A 273 -0.20 -15.35 10.82
C ASP A 273 -0.31 -15.73 12.30
N ILE A 274 -0.16 -14.74 13.17
CA ILE A 274 -0.20 -14.92 14.62
C ILE A 274 -1.45 -14.33 15.25
N ALA A 275 -2.38 -13.76 14.47
CA ALA A 275 -3.51 -13.02 15.02
C ALA A 275 -4.39 -13.87 15.96
N ILE A 276 -4.67 -15.13 15.61
CA ILE A 276 -5.45 -16.04 16.48
C ILE A 276 -4.69 -16.42 17.75
N LYS A 277 -3.38 -16.67 17.66
CA LYS A 277 -2.54 -16.97 18.84
C LYS A 277 -2.52 -15.79 19.83
N LEU A 278 -2.65 -14.57 19.32
CA LEU A 278 -2.75 -13.34 20.11
C LEU A 278 -4.18 -13.07 20.63
N GLY A 279 -5.11 -14.01 20.45
CA GLY A 279 -6.49 -13.90 20.92
C GLY A 279 -7.41 -13.12 19.96
N GLY A 280 -7.04 -13.00 18.69
CA GLY A 280 -7.85 -12.42 17.62
C GLY A 280 -9.13 -13.20 17.31
N LYS A 281 -9.86 -12.73 16.29
CA LYS A 281 -11.11 -13.30 15.79
C LYS A 281 -10.97 -13.68 14.33
N MET A 282 -11.72 -14.71 13.92
CA MET A 282 -11.92 -15.06 12.52
C MET A 282 -13.13 -14.33 11.97
N VAL A 283 -13.01 -13.79 10.76
CA VAL A 283 -14.15 -13.25 10.00
C VAL A 283 -14.14 -13.81 8.58
N ASN A 284 -15.34 -14.10 8.08
CA ASN A 284 -15.55 -14.40 6.67
C ASN A 284 -15.93 -13.09 5.99
N LYS A 285 -15.16 -12.70 4.98
CA LYS A 285 -15.43 -11.48 4.21
C LYS A 285 -15.47 -11.81 2.74
N GLN A 286 -16.54 -11.41 2.06
CA GLN A 286 -16.55 -11.44 0.60
C GLN A 286 -15.62 -10.35 0.08
N LEU A 287 -14.73 -10.72 -0.83
CA LEU A 287 -13.77 -9.84 -1.48
C LEU A 287 -14.17 -9.72 -2.95
N PHE A 288 -14.38 -8.49 -3.40
CA PHE A 288 -14.84 -8.16 -4.75
C PHE A 288 -14.48 -6.71 -5.15
N PHE A 289 -13.65 -6.03 -4.35
CA PHE A 289 -13.43 -4.59 -4.52
C PHE A 289 -12.84 -4.27 -5.89
N MET A 290 -11.83 -5.01 -6.34
CA MET A 290 -11.18 -4.73 -7.63
C MET A 290 -12.13 -4.97 -8.80
N SER A 291 -12.86 -6.10 -8.83
CA SER A 291 -13.81 -6.36 -9.91
C SER A 291 -14.98 -5.37 -9.93
N LYS A 292 -15.53 -5.01 -8.75
CA LYS A 292 -16.58 -4.00 -8.63
C LYS A 292 -16.10 -2.61 -9.06
N ASN A 293 -14.82 -2.31 -8.84
CA ASN A 293 -14.19 -1.03 -9.18
C ASN A 293 -13.30 -1.13 -10.43
N ARG A 294 -13.63 -2.00 -11.39
CA ARG A 294 -12.82 -2.33 -12.58
C ARG A 294 -12.14 -1.13 -13.26
N LEU A 295 -12.88 -0.03 -13.43
CA LEU A 295 -12.39 1.16 -14.13
C LEU A 295 -11.23 1.89 -13.43
N LYS A 296 -11.02 1.62 -12.13
CA LYS A 296 -9.97 2.23 -11.31
C LYS A 296 -8.59 1.58 -11.48
N TYR A 297 -8.52 0.49 -12.25
CA TYR A 297 -7.33 -0.33 -12.41
C TYR A 297 -6.99 -0.48 -13.90
N PRO A 298 -5.95 0.20 -14.40
CA PRO A 298 -5.58 0.18 -15.83
C PRO A 298 -5.44 -1.23 -16.40
N GLN A 299 -4.90 -2.16 -15.59
CA GLN A 299 -4.62 -3.54 -15.98
C GLN A 299 -5.86 -4.41 -16.19
N ILE A 300 -7.05 -3.99 -15.72
CA ILE A 300 -8.32 -4.71 -15.92
C ILE A 300 -9.40 -3.86 -16.60
N ALA A 301 -9.29 -2.53 -16.58
CA ALA A 301 -10.27 -1.61 -17.15
C ALA A 301 -10.64 -1.94 -18.61
N ARG A 302 -9.64 -2.31 -19.42
CA ARG A 302 -9.80 -2.67 -20.84
C ARG A 302 -9.24 -4.03 -21.20
N ASN A 303 -8.97 -4.89 -20.21
CA ASN A 303 -8.45 -6.23 -20.42
C ASN A 303 -9.40 -7.25 -19.79
N GLU A 304 -10.18 -7.92 -20.64
CA GLU A 304 -11.20 -8.88 -20.19
C GLU A 304 -10.58 -10.13 -19.55
N VAL A 305 -9.44 -10.59 -20.05
CA VAL A 305 -8.73 -11.75 -19.50
C VAL A 305 -8.27 -11.47 -18.07
N ASN A 306 -7.63 -10.32 -17.84
CA ASN A 306 -7.23 -9.94 -16.49
C ASN A 306 -8.45 -9.70 -15.58
N TYR A 307 -9.51 -9.10 -16.09
CA TYR A 307 -10.75 -8.87 -15.32
C TYR A 307 -11.37 -10.18 -14.84
N GLN A 308 -11.58 -11.14 -15.74
CA GLN A 308 -12.14 -12.46 -15.38
C GLN A 308 -11.21 -13.23 -14.43
N CYS A 309 -9.89 -13.08 -14.58
CA CYS A 309 -8.95 -13.64 -13.63
C CYS A 309 -9.10 -13.04 -12.22
N ILE A 310 -9.26 -11.72 -12.11
CA ILE A 310 -9.51 -11.04 -10.82
C ILE A 310 -10.83 -11.51 -10.21
N VAL A 311 -11.91 -11.63 -10.99
CA VAL A 311 -13.20 -12.15 -10.50
C VAL A 311 -13.07 -13.58 -9.96
N SER A 312 -12.37 -14.46 -10.69
CA SER A 312 -12.12 -15.84 -10.25
C SER A 312 -11.26 -15.89 -8.98
N MET A 313 -10.23 -15.06 -8.91
CA MET A 313 -9.37 -14.91 -7.74
C MET A 313 -10.17 -14.45 -6.52
N GLU A 314 -10.95 -13.38 -6.65
CA GLU A 314 -11.83 -12.81 -5.61
C GLU A 314 -12.83 -13.84 -5.07
N ASN A 315 -13.47 -14.61 -5.97
CA ASN A 315 -14.35 -15.71 -5.60
C ASN A 315 -13.62 -16.82 -4.82
N SER A 316 -12.34 -17.06 -5.08
CA SER A 316 -11.55 -18.03 -4.34
C SER A 316 -11.15 -17.49 -2.96
N ILE A 317 -10.57 -16.30 -2.91
CA ILE A 317 -10.05 -15.73 -1.65
C ILE A 317 -11.16 -15.33 -0.68
N SER A 318 -12.39 -15.11 -1.15
CA SER A 318 -13.57 -14.87 -0.30
C SER A 318 -13.91 -16.05 0.62
N LYS A 319 -13.35 -17.23 0.38
CA LYS A 319 -13.47 -18.39 1.26
C LYS A 319 -12.38 -18.45 2.34
N LEU A 320 -11.36 -17.60 2.26
CA LEU A 320 -10.34 -17.50 3.30
C LEU A 320 -10.96 -16.90 4.56
N LYS A 321 -10.70 -17.52 5.71
CA LYS A 321 -10.99 -16.93 7.00
C LYS A 321 -9.92 -15.90 7.30
N ILE A 322 -10.33 -14.65 7.51
CA ILE A 322 -9.40 -13.56 7.84
C ILE A 322 -9.28 -13.50 9.36
N ASN A 323 -8.07 -13.68 9.86
CA ASN A 323 -7.76 -13.56 11.28
C ASN A 323 -7.36 -12.12 11.60
N TYR A 324 -8.07 -11.47 12.52
CA TYR A 324 -7.77 -10.09 12.89
C TYR A 324 -7.93 -9.86 14.38
N ILE A 325 -7.25 -8.84 14.87
CA ILE A 325 -7.34 -8.36 16.24
C ILE A 325 -8.16 -7.08 16.21
N PRO A 326 -9.35 -7.03 16.82
CA PRO A 326 -10.18 -5.83 16.85
C PRO A 326 -9.42 -4.64 17.43
N TYR A 327 -9.67 -3.43 16.94
CA TYR A 327 -8.89 -2.24 17.31
C TYR A 327 -8.79 -2.03 18.83
N TYR A 328 -9.84 -2.33 19.60
CA TYR A 328 -9.92 -2.14 21.05
C TYR A 328 -9.15 -3.19 21.87
N ARG A 329 -8.49 -4.14 21.21
CA ARG A 329 -7.67 -5.18 21.85
C ARG A 329 -6.20 -5.07 21.46
N ILE A 330 -5.81 -4.08 20.67
CA ILE A 330 -4.46 -4.00 20.13
C ILE A 330 -3.44 -3.76 21.26
N SER A 331 -3.71 -2.85 22.19
CA SER A 331 -2.82 -2.59 23.33
C SER A 331 -2.67 -3.80 24.25
N SER A 332 -3.71 -4.65 24.36
CA SER A 332 -3.69 -5.86 25.20
C SER A 332 -2.67 -6.93 24.75
N ILE A 333 -2.16 -6.84 23.51
CA ILE A 333 -1.20 -7.79 22.96
C ILE A 333 0.22 -7.22 22.79
N TYR A 334 0.46 -5.97 23.21
CA TYR A 334 1.76 -5.29 23.03
C TYR A 334 2.95 -6.08 23.54
N SER A 335 2.82 -6.75 24.69
CA SER A 335 3.89 -7.57 25.27
C SER A 335 4.26 -8.81 24.44
N GLN A 336 3.39 -9.21 23.51
CA GLN A 336 3.57 -10.38 22.65
C GLN A 336 4.01 -9.99 21.22
N LEU A 337 3.84 -8.72 20.85
CA LEU A 337 4.32 -8.18 19.59
C LEU A 337 5.84 -8.05 19.61
N LYS A 338 6.46 -8.35 18.47
CA LYS A 338 7.90 -8.20 18.25
C LYS A 338 8.11 -7.10 17.22
N PRO A 339 9.23 -6.35 17.32
CA PRO A 339 9.62 -5.47 16.23
C PRO A 339 9.67 -6.22 14.89
N GLY A 340 9.22 -5.56 13.83
CA GLY A 340 9.17 -6.17 12.52
C GLY A 340 8.00 -7.14 12.29
N ASP A 341 7.14 -7.40 13.28
CA ASP A 341 5.84 -8.01 13.01
C ASP A 341 5.09 -7.14 11.99
N ILE A 342 4.60 -7.75 10.93
CA ILE A 342 3.86 -7.10 9.85
C ILE A 342 2.44 -6.86 10.33
N VAL A 343 2.00 -5.61 10.23
CA VAL A 343 0.66 -5.17 10.64
C VAL A 343 -0.08 -4.66 9.41
N ALA A 344 -1.25 -5.24 9.17
CA ALA A 344 -2.15 -4.80 8.09
C ALA A 344 -3.44 -4.25 8.71
N VAL A 345 -3.83 -3.03 8.35
CA VAL A 345 -5.02 -2.36 8.88
C VAL A 345 -6.27 -2.99 8.28
N ALA A 346 -6.98 -3.79 9.06
CA ALA A 346 -8.22 -4.44 8.66
C ALA A 346 -9.32 -3.40 8.52
N THR A 347 -10.16 -3.51 7.48
CA THR A 347 -11.20 -2.51 7.20
C THR A 347 -12.62 -3.07 7.18
N GLU A 348 -13.62 -2.23 7.44
CA GLU A 348 -15.04 -2.52 7.19
C GLU A 348 -15.48 -2.27 5.75
N ILE A 349 -14.65 -1.62 4.91
CA ILE A 349 -15.00 -1.32 3.50
C ILE A 349 -15.45 -2.60 2.78
N ASN A 350 -16.62 -2.55 2.14
CA ASN A 350 -17.22 -3.71 1.48
C ASN A 350 -16.34 -4.21 0.32
N GLY A 351 -16.07 -5.52 0.30
CA GLY A 351 -15.27 -6.16 -0.74
C GLY A 351 -13.75 -6.04 -0.56
N LEU A 352 -13.26 -5.33 0.46
CA LEU A 352 -11.83 -5.07 0.72
C LEU A 352 -11.41 -5.60 2.10
N ASP A 353 -10.23 -6.19 2.23
CA ASP A 353 -9.73 -6.74 3.50
C ASP A 353 -8.87 -5.76 4.29
N VAL A 354 -7.95 -5.06 3.61
CA VAL A 354 -6.93 -4.20 4.22
C VAL A 354 -6.81 -2.88 3.46
N THR A 355 -6.65 -1.76 4.17
CA THR A 355 -6.43 -0.42 3.57
C THR A 355 -4.97 0.04 3.61
N HIS A 356 -4.20 -0.44 4.58
CA HIS A 356 -2.83 0.03 4.80
C HIS A 356 -1.99 -1.03 5.50
N THR A 357 -0.66 -0.94 5.40
CA THR A 357 0.25 -1.91 6.04
C THR A 357 1.56 -1.26 6.48
N GLY A 358 2.27 -1.92 7.38
CA GLY A 358 3.54 -1.49 7.92
C GLY A 358 4.07 -2.53 8.91
N LEU A 359 4.96 -2.09 9.81
CA LEU A 359 5.65 -2.98 10.74
C LEU A 359 5.50 -2.45 12.17
N VAL A 360 5.43 -3.35 13.13
CA VAL A 360 5.61 -3.03 14.55
C VAL A 360 6.99 -2.42 14.75
N TYR A 361 7.02 -1.27 15.43
CA TYR A 361 8.25 -0.56 15.77
C TYR A 361 8.35 -0.42 17.29
N ARG A 362 9.43 -0.91 17.90
CA ARG A 362 9.65 -0.70 19.33
C ARG A 362 10.45 0.56 19.55
N ASN A 363 9.80 1.57 20.13
CA ASN A 363 10.43 2.84 20.47
C ASN A 363 11.55 2.65 21.51
N SER A 364 12.42 3.65 21.65
CA SER A 364 13.56 3.61 22.59
C SER A 364 13.13 3.52 24.06
N ASP A 365 11.94 4.02 24.39
CA ASP A 365 11.32 3.90 25.71
C ASP A 365 10.57 2.56 25.92
N GLY A 366 10.57 1.69 24.92
CA GLY A 366 9.92 0.40 24.93
C GLY A 366 8.46 0.41 24.45
N ASN A 367 7.88 1.58 24.12
CA ASN A 367 6.51 1.67 23.61
C ASN A 367 6.37 0.99 22.24
N ILE A 368 5.17 0.47 21.93
CA ILE A 368 4.88 -0.19 20.65
C ILE A 368 4.24 0.80 19.67
N GLY A 369 5.03 1.20 18.68
CA GLY A 369 4.63 2.06 17.56
C GLY A 369 4.47 1.30 16.24
N PHE A 370 4.31 2.07 15.18
CA PHE A 370 4.04 1.58 13.82
C PHE A 370 4.90 2.33 12.80
N ILE A 371 5.85 1.65 12.17
CA ILE A 371 6.64 2.20 11.07
C ILE A 371 6.02 1.84 9.73
N HIS A 372 5.80 2.82 8.87
CA HIS A 372 5.12 2.63 7.59
C HIS A 372 5.51 3.70 6.57
N ALA A 373 5.41 3.37 5.28
CA ALA A 373 5.39 4.38 4.21
C ALA A 373 4.08 5.15 4.31
N SER A 374 4.12 6.39 4.81
CA SER A 374 2.92 7.18 5.04
C SER A 374 2.45 7.86 3.75
N PRO A 375 1.18 7.72 3.39
CA PRO A 375 0.49 8.61 2.45
C PRO A 375 0.81 10.10 2.59
N ALA A 376 1.07 10.56 3.83
CA ALA A 376 1.36 11.94 4.14
C ALA A 376 2.75 12.40 3.65
N GLY A 377 3.57 11.51 3.08
CA GLY A 377 4.68 11.90 2.22
C GLY A 377 5.94 11.05 2.31
N LYS A 378 6.18 10.33 3.40
CA LYS A 378 7.43 9.56 3.61
C LYS A 378 7.27 8.42 4.60
N VAL A 379 8.25 7.50 4.63
CA VAL A 379 8.37 6.50 5.69
C VAL A 379 8.56 7.21 7.03
N THR A 380 7.70 6.89 7.99
CA THR A 380 7.65 7.52 9.31
C THR A 380 7.20 6.52 10.38
N VAL A 381 7.30 6.93 11.64
CA VAL A 381 6.89 6.13 12.80
C VAL A 381 5.74 6.84 13.51
N ALA A 382 4.59 6.18 13.61
CA ALA A 382 3.57 6.56 14.58
C ALA A 382 3.96 6.01 15.96
N TYR A 383 3.96 6.87 16.98
CA TYR A 383 4.47 6.53 18.29
C TYR A 383 3.72 5.37 18.94
N ASP A 384 2.39 5.35 18.85
CA ASP A 384 1.53 4.30 19.42
C ASP A 384 0.69 3.62 18.33
N LEU A 385 0.76 2.29 18.28
CA LEU A 385 0.09 1.49 17.26
C LEU A 385 -1.43 1.55 17.37
N GLU A 386 -2.02 1.26 18.53
CA GLU A 386 -3.48 1.25 18.74
C GLU A 386 -4.09 2.60 18.39
N ARG A 387 -3.50 3.70 18.89
CA ARG A 387 -3.93 5.06 18.60
C ARG A 387 -3.82 5.39 17.12
N TYR A 388 -2.77 4.96 16.42
CA TYR A 388 -2.70 5.14 14.97
C TYR A 388 -3.86 4.43 14.28
N ILE A 389 -4.07 3.14 14.59
CA ILE A 389 -5.12 2.31 13.97
C ILE A 389 -6.52 2.88 14.24
N TRP A 390 -6.78 3.36 15.46
CA TRP A 390 -8.04 4.00 15.84
C TRP A 390 -8.38 5.22 14.96
N ASN A 391 -7.36 5.95 14.51
CA ASN A 391 -7.53 7.14 13.68
C ASN A 391 -7.55 6.86 12.17
N VAL A 392 -7.36 5.60 11.75
CA VAL A 392 -7.52 5.22 10.35
C VAL A 392 -9.01 5.04 10.07
N GLU A 393 -9.52 5.77 9.07
CA GLU A 393 -10.92 5.67 8.68
C GLU A 393 -11.29 4.25 8.26
N SER A 394 -12.49 3.80 8.66
CA SER A 394 -13.02 2.47 8.39
C SER A 394 -12.15 1.32 8.93
N ALA A 395 -11.20 1.58 9.84
CA ALA A 395 -10.40 0.54 10.46
C ALA A 395 -11.19 -0.22 11.53
N ILE A 396 -11.18 -1.55 11.44
CA ILE A 396 -11.82 -2.45 12.42
C ILE A 396 -10.81 -3.18 13.31
N GLY A 397 -9.51 -3.05 13.01
CA GLY A 397 -8.44 -3.73 13.73
C GLY A 397 -7.22 -3.98 12.86
N ILE A 398 -6.46 -5.02 13.20
CA ILE A 398 -5.23 -5.39 12.49
C ILE A 398 -5.14 -6.89 12.20
N LEU A 399 -4.62 -7.25 11.04
CA LEU A 399 -4.00 -8.56 10.79
C LEU A 399 -2.55 -8.46 11.28
N VAL A 400 -2.01 -9.55 11.83
CA VAL A 400 -0.63 -9.59 12.34
C VAL A 400 0.09 -10.84 11.81
N ALA A 401 1.17 -10.64 11.06
CA ALA A 401 2.02 -11.70 10.58
C ALA A 401 3.47 -11.51 11.05
N ARG A 402 4.10 -12.56 11.56
CA ARG A 402 5.49 -12.54 12.02
C ARG A 402 6.42 -13.10 10.95
N PRO A 403 7.50 -12.40 10.56
CA PRO A 403 8.52 -12.95 9.69
C PRO A 403 9.10 -14.25 10.25
N VAL A 404 9.23 -15.27 9.40
CA VAL A 404 9.97 -16.50 9.74
C VAL A 404 11.45 -16.22 9.57
N ASP A 405 12.23 -16.56 10.58
CA ASP A 405 13.68 -16.49 10.53
C ASP A 405 14.21 -17.66 9.68
N PRO A 406 14.84 -17.39 8.51
CA PRO A 406 15.25 -18.44 7.59
C PRO A 406 16.41 -19.31 8.11
N ARG A 407 17.06 -18.91 9.22
CA ARG A 407 18.12 -19.70 9.87
C ARG A 407 17.58 -20.90 10.64
N PHE A 408 16.29 -20.90 10.98
CA PHE A 408 15.66 -21.98 11.73
C PHE A 408 14.63 -22.70 10.87
N GLU A 409 14.65 -24.03 10.88
CA GLU A 409 13.53 -24.80 10.38
C GLU A 409 12.32 -24.57 11.30
N LEU A 410 11.14 -24.35 10.71
CA LEU A 410 9.91 -24.25 11.49
C LEU A 410 9.64 -25.60 12.16
N GLN A 411 10.00 -25.72 13.45
CA GLN A 411 9.40 -26.74 14.31
C GLN A 411 7.89 -26.52 14.24
N HIS A 412 7.20 -27.47 13.62
CA HIS A 412 5.80 -27.35 13.27
C HIS A 412 4.99 -26.98 14.53
N TYR A 413 4.44 -25.77 14.55
CA TYR A 413 3.45 -25.37 15.55
C TYR A 413 2.19 -26.20 15.25
N ASN A 414 2.05 -27.31 15.96
CA ASN A 414 0.84 -28.14 15.98
C ASN A 414 -0.34 -27.40 16.61
#